data_AF-A0A554KE15-F1
#
_entry.id   AF-A0A554KE15-F1
#
_cell.length_a   1.000
_cell.length_b   1.000
_cell.length_c   1.000
_cell.angle_alpha   90.00
_cell.angle_beta   90.00
_cell.angle_gamma   90.00
#
_symmetry.space_group_name_H-M   'P 1'
#
loop_
_entity.id
_entity.type
_entity.pdbx_description
1 polymer ?
#
loop_
_entity_poly.entity_id
_entity_poly.type
_entity_poly.pdbx_seq_one_letter_code
_entity_poly.pdbx_strand_id
1 'polypeptide(L)'
;MTTVEIEKKIARLYPQGKKSMQSFVKEALFLQLQEVNKKIALFEGKYNKQFEEFKRNWAKQKGSKKYSYEIESDFFDWEVLEEQKRDIMNVLQSL
;
A
#
# COMPACT_ATOMS: atom_id res chain seq x y z
N MET A 1 2.46 7.11 33.93
CA MET A 1 1.32 7.70 33.20
C MET A 1 0.11 6.85 33.52
N THR A 2 -0.93 7.45 34.10
CA THR A 2 -2.14 6.74 34.53
C THR A 2 -3.12 6.58 33.37
N THR A 3 -4.01 5.57 33.41
CA THR A 3 -5.03 5.31 32.36
C THR A 3 -5.87 6.56 32.05
N VAL A 4 -6.17 7.36 33.08
CA VAL A 4 -6.92 8.62 32.99
C VAL A 4 -6.18 9.71 32.20
N GLU A 5 -4.84 9.77 32.30
CA GLU A 5 -4.03 10.70 31.50
C GLU A 5 -4.02 10.32 30.02
N ILE A 6 -4.03 9.03 29.72
CA ILE A 6 -4.09 8.51 28.35
C ILE A 6 -5.44 8.84 27.73
N GLU A 7 -6.54 8.59 28.46
CA GLU A 7 -7.90 8.89 28.00
C GLU A 7 -8.11 10.39 27.72
N LYS A 8 -7.63 11.28 28.60
CA LYS A 8 -7.69 12.74 28.35
C LYS A 8 -6.90 13.16 27.12
N LYS A 9 -5.72 12.58 26.89
CA LYS A 9 -4.91 12.87 25.70
C LYS A 9 -5.60 12.37 24.43
N ILE A 10 -6.17 11.17 24.46
CA ILE A 10 -6.91 10.61 23.33
C ILE A 10 -8.15 11.45 23.04
N ALA A 11 -8.95 11.81 24.04
CA ALA A 11 -10.14 12.66 23.87
C ALA A 11 -9.79 14.06 23.33
N ARG A 12 -8.62 14.61 23.67
CA ARG A 12 -8.13 15.89 23.12
C ARG A 12 -7.72 15.76 21.65
N LEU A 13 -7.09 14.65 21.27
CA LEU A 13 -6.63 14.41 19.89
C LEU A 13 -7.77 13.93 18.98
N TYR A 14 -8.77 13.25 19.55
CA TYR A 14 -9.92 12.69 18.85
C TYR A 14 -11.21 13.07 19.59
N PRO A 15 -11.60 14.36 19.55
CA PRO A 15 -12.78 14.86 20.27
C PRO A 15 -14.10 14.23 19.80
N GLN A 16 -14.11 13.63 18.61
CA GLN A 16 -15.27 12.95 18.01
C GLN A 16 -15.34 11.46 18.42
N GLY A 17 -15.11 11.15 19.70
CA GLY A 17 -14.93 9.79 20.26
C GLY A 17 -16.07 8.77 20.05
N LYS A 18 -17.09 9.09 19.25
CA LYS A 18 -18.08 8.14 18.71
C LYS A 18 -17.85 7.92 17.21
N LYS A 19 -16.67 7.43 16.82
CA LYS A 19 -16.50 6.84 15.49
C LYS A 19 -16.98 5.39 15.53
N SER A 20 -17.77 4.99 14.53
CA SER A 20 -18.13 3.59 14.36
C SER A 20 -16.89 2.76 14.06
N MET A 21 -16.94 1.45 14.35
CA MET A 21 -15.88 0.52 13.96
C MET A 21 -15.57 0.62 12.46
N GLN A 22 -16.58 0.82 11.61
CA GLN A 22 -16.42 1.04 10.17
C GLN A 22 -15.55 2.26 9.85
N SER A 23 -15.73 3.39 10.55
CA SER A 23 -14.92 4.59 10.35
C SER A 23 -13.45 4.35 10.71
N PHE A 24 -13.19 3.63 11.80
CA PHE A 24 -11.82 3.27 12.20
C PHE A 24 -11.15 2.35 11.18
N VAL A 25 -11.87 1.32 10.72
CA VAL A 25 -11.36 0.41 9.68
C VAL A 25 -11.08 1.17 8.39
N LYS A 26 -11.97 2.08 7.98
CA LYS A 26 -11.78 2.91 6.78
C LYS A 26 -10.54 3.79 6.87
N GLU A 27 -10.32 4.45 8.01
CA GLU A 27 -9.11 5.24 8.26
C GLU A 27 -7.84 4.41 8.24
N ALA A 28 -7.85 3.23 8.89
CA ALA A 28 -6.70 2.32 8.88
C ALA A 28 -6.37 1.82 7.46
N LEU A 29 -7.38 1.45 6.67
CA LEU A 29 -7.22 1.03 5.28
C LEU A 29 -6.71 2.17 4.40
N PHE A 30 -7.13 3.42 4.62
CA PHE A 30 -6.59 4.57 3.89
C PHE A 30 -5.10 4.79 4.20
N LEU A 31 -4.69 4.69 5.48
CA LEU A 31 -3.28 4.80 5.86
C LEU A 31 -2.46 3.67 5.21
N GLN A 32 -2.98 2.45 5.21
CA GLN A 32 -2.32 1.32 4.57
C GLN A 32 -2.20 1.51 3.05
N LEU A 33 -3.26 2.00 2.39
CA LEU A 33 -3.24 2.31 0.96
C LEU A 33 -2.20 3.39 0.62
N GLN A 34 -2.06 4.42 1.46
CA GLN A 34 -1.03 5.45 1.30
C GLN A 34 0.38 4.85 1.36
N GLU A 35 0.64 3.95 2.32
CA GLU A 35 1.95 3.28 2.43
C GLU A 35 2.24 2.35 1.24
N VAL A 36 1.24 1.61 0.77
CA VAL A 36 1.38 0.77 -0.44
C VAL A 36 1.68 1.64 -1.67
N ASN A 37 0.95 2.74 -1.87
CA ASN A 37 1.19 3.64 -2.99
C ASN A 37 2.59 4.29 -2.94
N LYS A 38 3.10 4.63 -1.75
CA LYS A 38 4.48 5.13 -1.60
C LYS A 38 5.50 4.10 -2.06
N LYS A 39 5.32 2.82 -1.68
CA LYS A 39 6.22 1.74 -2.10
C LYS A 39 6.16 1.49 -3.62
N ILE A 40 4.95 1.50 -4.20
CA ILE A 40 4.76 1.41 -5.65
C ILE A 40 5.51 2.56 -6.36
N ALA A 41 5.39 3.79 -5.86
CA ALA A 41 6.07 4.95 -6.44
C ALA A 41 7.60 4.82 -6.46
N LEU A 42 8.20 4.06 -5.54
CA LEU A 42 9.64 3.77 -5.57
C LEU A 42 10.02 2.92 -6.78
N PHE A 43 9.21 1.90 -7.11
CA PHE A 43 9.42 1.09 -8.30
C PHE A 43 9.14 1.87 -9.58
N GLU A 44 8.06 2.66 -9.60
CA GLU A 44 7.74 3.52 -10.74
C GLU A 44 8.87 4.53 -11.00
N GLY A 45 9.46 5.10 -9.95
CA GLY A 45 10.63 5.97 -10.05
C GLY A 45 11.88 5.21 -10.53
N LYS A 46 12.14 4.01 -9.99
CA LYS A 46 13.29 3.16 -10.38
C LYS A 46 13.26 2.77 -11.86
N TYR A 47 12.08 2.39 -12.36
CA TYR A 47 11.91 1.88 -13.72
C TYR A 47 11.38 2.91 -14.72
N ASN A 48 11.01 4.11 -14.24
CA ASN A 48 10.42 5.21 -15.00
C ASN A 48 9.20 4.80 -15.85
N LYS A 49 8.38 3.89 -15.30
CA LYS A 49 7.23 3.25 -15.97
C LYS A 49 6.22 2.82 -14.90
N GLN A 50 4.96 2.62 -15.30
CA GLN A 50 3.97 1.98 -14.43
C GLN A 50 4.10 0.45 -14.47
N PHE A 51 3.54 -0.23 -13.46
CA PHE A 51 3.64 -1.68 -13.31
C PHE A 51 3.22 -2.45 -14.57
N GLU A 52 2.09 -2.10 -15.16
CA GLU A 52 1.56 -2.77 -16.34
C GLU A 52 2.50 -2.66 -17.55
N GLU A 53 3.17 -1.52 -17.71
CA GLU A 53 4.16 -1.35 -18.76
C GLU A 53 5.43 -2.16 -18.47
N PHE A 54 5.89 -2.14 -17.22
CA PHE A 54 7.02 -2.94 -16.75
C PHE A 54 6.77 -4.44 -16.96
N LYS A 55 5.61 -4.96 -16.54
CA LYS A 55 5.17 -6.36 -16.70
C LYS A 55 5.17 -6.81 -18.15
N ARG A 56 4.65 -5.98 -19.07
CA ARG A 56 4.67 -6.28 -20.52
C ARG A 56 6.09 -6.36 -21.07
N ASN A 57 6.99 -5.47 -20.65
CA ASN A 57 8.38 -5.47 -21.11
C ASN A 57 9.15 -6.67 -20.57
N TRP A 58 8.94 -7.00 -19.29
CA TRP A 58 9.50 -8.19 -18.64
C TRP A 58 9.08 -9.48 -19.34
N ALA A 59 7.78 -9.65 -19.62
CA ALA A 59 7.26 -10.82 -20.33
C ALA A 59 7.87 -11.01 -21.73
N LYS A 60 8.11 -9.91 -22.47
CA LYS A 60 8.72 -9.95 -23.82
C LYS A 60 10.20 -10.32 -23.82
N GLN A 61 10.90 -10.08 -22.72
CA GLN A 61 12.33 -10.30 -22.59
C GLN A 61 12.66 -11.56 -21.76
N LYS A 62 11.63 -12.27 -21.28
CA LYS A 62 11.69 -13.55 -20.57
C LYS A 62 12.31 -14.62 -21.50
N GLY A 63 13.65 -14.71 -21.49
CA GLY A 63 14.43 -15.54 -22.41
C GLY A 63 15.79 -14.95 -22.80
N SER A 64 15.98 -13.63 -22.63
CA SER A 64 17.33 -13.05 -22.69
C SER A 64 18.00 -13.21 -21.31
N LYS A 65 19.26 -13.68 -21.26
CA LYS A 65 20.09 -13.79 -20.04
C LYS A 65 20.33 -12.44 -19.30
N LYS A 66 19.59 -11.40 -19.65
CA LYS A 66 19.83 -9.99 -19.31
C LYS A 66 19.11 -9.54 -18.04
N TYR A 67 18.22 -10.36 -17.47
CA TYR A 67 17.58 -10.05 -16.20
C TYR A 67 18.43 -10.54 -15.04
N SER A 68 18.97 -9.58 -14.29
CA SER A 68 19.55 -9.84 -12.99
C SER A 68 18.47 -10.32 -12.03
N TYR A 69 18.85 -11.15 -11.06
CA TYR A 69 18.02 -11.57 -9.93
C TYR A 69 17.28 -10.39 -9.25
N GLU A 70 17.91 -9.21 -9.24
CA GLU A 70 17.32 -7.97 -8.72
C GLU A 70 16.03 -7.56 -9.45
N ILE A 71 16.00 -7.61 -10.79
CA ILE A 71 14.83 -7.18 -11.56
C ILE A 71 13.66 -8.17 -11.37
N GLU A 72 13.97 -9.46 -11.22
CA GLU A 72 12.98 -10.47 -10.92
C GLU A 72 12.40 -10.31 -9.50
N SER A 73 13.25 -10.04 -8.51
CA SER A 73 12.81 -9.72 -7.14
C SER A 73 11.90 -8.50 -7.13
N ASP A 74 12.33 -7.41 -7.78
CA ASP A 74 11.53 -6.19 -7.87
C ASP A 74 10.19 -6.41 -8.57
N PHE A 75 10.16 -7.25 -9.61
CA PHE A 75 8.91 -7.61 -10.28
C PHE A 75 7.93 -8.27 -9.31
N PHE A 76 8.39 -9.27 -8.54
CA PHE A 76 7.54 -9.97 -7.58
C PHE A 76 7.09 -9.06 -6.44
N ASP A 77 8.00 -8.27 -5.86
CA ASP A 77 7.68 -7.34 -4.78
C ASP A 77 6.67 -6.29 -5.23
N TRP A 78 6.82 -5.77 -6.45
CA TRP A 78 5.88 -4.82 -7.01
C TRP A 78 4.53 -5.46 -7.34
N GLU A 79 4.52 -6.69 -7.89
CA GLU A 79 3.27 -7.41 -8.14
C GLU A 79 2.46 -7.59 -6.86
N VAL A 80 3.09 -8.01 -5.76
CA VAL A 80 2.44 -8.16 -4.44
C VAL A 80 1.85 -6.83 -3.96
N LEU A 81 2.52 -5.69 -4.18
CA LEU A 81 2.00 -4.38 -3.79
C LEU A 81 0.77 -3.97 -4.61
N GLU A 82 0.75 -4.25 -5.91
CA GLU A 82 -0.42 -3.97 -6.76
C GLU A 82 -1.62 -4.84 -6.35
N GLU A 83 -1.38 -6.10 -5.98
CA GLU A 83 -2.44 -6.98 -5.44
C GLU A 83 -2.96 -6.46 -4.10
N GLN A 84 -2.06 -6.09 -3.19
CA GLN A 84 -2.44 -5.53 -1.89
C GLN A 84 -3.24 -4.24 -2.04
N LYS A 85 -2.83 -3.35 -2.96
CA LYS A 85 -3.57 -2.13 -3.30
C LYS A 85 -4.97 -2.45 -3.79
N ARG A 86 -5.11 -3.41 -4.72
CA ARG A 86 -6.40 -3.86 -5.25
C ARG A 86 -7.31 -4.39 -4.15
N ASP A 87 -6.79 -5.22 -3.25
CA ASP A 87 -7.56 -5.80 -2.15
C ASP A 87 -8.05 -4.73 -1.16
N ILE A 88 -7.18 -3.78 -0.79
CA ILE A 88 -7.55 -2.65 0.07
C ILE A 88 -8.64 -1.80 -0.59
N MET A 89 -8.49 -1.50 -1.89
CA MET A 89 -9.48 -0.72 -2.63
C MET A 89 -10.83 -1.44 -2.73
N ASN A 90 -10.84 -2.75 -2.95
CA ASN A 90 -12.07 -3.55 -2.98
C ASN A 90 -12.80 -3.50 -1.63
N VAL A 91 -12.08 -3.65 -0.52
CA VAL A 91 -12.67 -3.53 0.82
C VAL A 91 -13.20 -2.12 1.05
N LEU A 92 -12.42 -1.07 0.75
CA LEU A 92 -12.84 0.32 0.90
C LEU A 92 -14.10 0.69 0.07
N GLN A 93 -14.29 0.08 -1.11
CA GLN A 93 -15.49 0.28 -1.93
C GLN A 93 -16.72 -0.43 -1.34
N SER A 94 -16.52 -1.48 -0.55
CA SER A 94 -17.59 -2.21 0.13
C SER A 94 -18.01 -1.63 1.49
N LEU A 95 -17.27 -0.62 2.00
CA LEU A 95 -17.46 0.04 3.31
C LEU A 95 -18.10 1.43 3.19
#